data_AF-A0A1M6T156-F1
#
_entry.id   AF-A0A1M6T156-F1
#
_cell.length_a   1.000
_cell.length_b   1.000
_cell.length_c   1.000
_cell.angle_alpha   90.00
_cell.angle_beta   90.00
_cell.angle_gamma   90.00
#
_symmetry.space_group_name_H-M   'P 1'
#
loop_
_entity.id
_entity.type
_entity.pdbx_description
1 polymer ?
#
loop_
_entity_poly.entity_id
_entity_poly.type
_entity_poly.pdbx_seq_one_letter_code
_entity_poly.pdbx_strand_id
1 'polypeptide(L)'
;MKSMKKVSLVLCSIIILCILFSSTAIALSAYDYGYVFGFDYGDGVNTIAIAQQESMYLRNLGFTVYCNTDVSADFAIGNSPNTNRPRIDSGVFVTNGHSGPRCYQFYGKSKSTYLTAKKSGGSYYKFDDISMSNCKAALFYGCKTASKDRSTDYGVLTDEAVDNGASCAFGWNKSVNTDTATKFRERMFYFIRYGYTIGDAAANAKSEMPWFDATRDYRISGDSSTKLTTGAKFASARVSQFLLSPAEISEYREVKTEGSNKIHVKYINEFATTDYYETDKDNKIISGKNDFNIQEKNKLLKKVTKIKTYDIAIPEKIISGGLSYKKVKVIHDFKLIAKIENETRFLRVINTEYENENGLCYLNTQVIDLETGNEIPYMSLLSK
;
A
#
# COMPACT_ATOMS: atom_id res chain seq x y z
N MET A 1 -5.95 -40.22 -63.88
CA MET A 1 -6.81 -40.24 -62.67
C MET A 1 -6.13 -40.59 -61.35
N LYS A 2 -5.05 -41.40 -61.30
CA LYS A 2 -4.34 -41.71 -60.03
C LYS A 2 -3.48 -40.55 -59.45
N SER A 3 -3.00 -39.60 -60.26
CA SER A 3 -2.17 -38.48 -59.76
C SER A 3 -2.99 -37.36 -59.09
N MET A 4 -4.22 -37.09 -59.56
CA MET A 4 -5.08 -36.06 -58.96
C MET A 4 -5.49 -36.37 -57.51
N LYS A 5 -5.64 -37.65 -57.15
CA LYS A 5 -5.95 -38.06 -55.77
C LYS A 5 -4.78 -37.79 -54.80
N LYS A 6 -3.53 -37.85 -55.27
CA LYS A 6 -2.35 -37.57 -54.44
C LYS A 6 -2.17 -36.06 -54.20
N VAL A 7 -2.46 -35.23 -55.20
CA VAL A 7 -2.40 -33.76 -55.06
C VAL A 7 -3.47 -33.26 -54.08
N SER A 8 -4.69 -33.81 -54.15
CA SER A 8 -5.77 -33.44 -53.23
C SER A 8 -5.47 -33.79 -51.77
N LEU A 9 -4.82 -34.93 -51.52
CA LEU A 9 -4.44 -35.35 -50.16
C LEU A 9 -3.37 -34.43 -49.57
N VAL A 10 -2.35 -34.06 -50.35
CA VAL A 10 -1.28 -33.17 -49.90
C VAL A 10 -1.81 -31.76 -49.62
N LEU A 11 -2.71 -31.24 -50.47
CA LEU A 11 -3.33 -29.94 -50.23
C LEU A 11 -4.18 -29.91 -48.96
N CYS A 12 -4.98 -30.97 -48.70
CA CYS A 12 -5.75 -31.07 -47.46
C CYS A 12 -4.85 -31.12 -46.23
N SER A 13 -3.74 -31.87 -46.29
CA SER A 13 -2.79 -31.93 -45.19
C SER A 13 -2.13 -30.58 -44.90
N ILE A 14 -1.80 -29.80 -45.93
CA ILE A 14 -1.24 -28.45 -45.77
C ILE A 14 -2.27 -27.49 -45.17
N ILE A 15 -3.53 -27.57 -45.59
CA ILE A 15 -4.61 -26.73 -45.03
C ILE A 15 -4.86 -27.08 -43.55
N ILE A 16 -4.92 -28.37 -43.20
CA ILE A 16 -5.06 -28.82 -41.81
C ILE A 16 -3.85 -28.34 -40.98
N LEU A 17 -2.63 -28.45 -41.52
CA LEU A 17 -1.42 -27.95 -40.86
C LEU A 17 -1.48 -26.44 -40.65
N CYS A 18 -1.91 -25.66 -41.66
CA CYS A 18 -2.08 -24.22 -41.54
C CYS A 18 -3.16 -23.84 -40.51
N ILE A 19 -4.27 -24.59 -40.40
CA ILE A 19 -5.32 -24.36 -39.38
C ILE A 19 -4.80 -24.67 -37.97
N LEU A 20 -3.98 -25.72 -37.84
CA LEU A 20 -3.34 -26.11 -36.58
C LEU A 20 -2.24 -25.11 -36.15
N PHE A 21 -1.58 -24.42 -37.09
CA PHE A 21 -0.60 -23.38 -36.78
C PHE A 21 -1.20 -21.96 -36.70
N SER A 22 -2.35 -21.68 -37.32
CA SER A 22 -3.03 -20.38 -37.20
C SER A 22 -3.77 -20.21 -35.87
N SER A 23 -3.94 -21.28 -35.09
CA SER A 23 -4.60 -21.27 -33.77
C SER A 23 -3.63 -21.13 -32.59
N THR A 24 -2.31 -21.07 -32.84
CA THR A 24 -1.32 -20.73 -31.80
C THR A 24 -0.88 -19.26 -31.88
N ALA A 25 -1.77 -18.36 -32.30
CA ALA A 25 -1.75 -17.05 -31.67
C ALA A 25 -2.05 -17.33 -30.19
N ILE A 26 -0.98 -17.48 -29.40
CA ILE A 26 -1.08 -17.44 -27.95
C ILE A 26 -1.67 -16.07 -27.69
N ALA A 27 -3.00 -16.01 -27.58
CA ALA A 27 -3.68 -14.89 -26.99
C ALA A 27 -3.20 -14.91 -25.55
N LEU A 28 -2.05 -14.27 -25.32
CA LEU A 28 -1.59 -13.91 -23.98
C LEU A 28 -2.80 -13.25 -23.36
N SER A 29 -3.37 -13.94 -22.38
CA SER A 29 -4.62 -13.53 -21.80
C SER A 29 -4.36 -12.19 -21.11
N ALA A 30 -5.34 -11.28 -21.08
CA ALA A 30 -5.14 -10.01 -20.37
C ALA A 30 -4.69 -10.20 -18.90
N TYR A 31 -4.96 -11.38 -18.32
CA TYR A 31 -4.46 -11.84 -17.02
C TYR A 31 -2.93 -11.93 -16.88
N ASP A 32 -2.18 -11.97 -17.98
CA ASP A 32 -0.72 -12.11 -17.99
C ASP A 32 -0.01 -10.75 -17.98
N TYR A 33 -0.75 -9.64 -18.08
CA TYR A 33 -0.20 -8.30 -18.09
C TYR A 33 -0.27 -7.61 -16.73
N GLY A 34 0.78 -6.86 -16.40
CA GLY A 34 0.82 -5.96 -15.25
C GLY A 34 1.07 -4.52 -15.69
N TYR A 35 0.31 -3.57 -15.17
CA TYR A 35 0.54 -2.14 -15.38
C TYR A 35 0.85 -1.49 -14.03
N VAL A 36 2.04 -0.93 -13.92
CA VAL A 36 2.51 -0.24 -12.72
C VAL A 36 2.75 1.23 -13.07
N PHE A 37 2.20 2.13 -12.26
CA PHE A 37 2.28 3.57 -12.44
C PHE A 37 3.08 4.21 -11.31
N GLY A 38 4.03 5.07 -11.67
CA GLY A 38 4.81 5.90 -10.75
C GLY A 38 4.99 7.31 -11.29
N PHE A 39 5.27 8.25 -10.41
CA PHE A 39 5.34 9.67 -10.75
C PHE A 39 6.49 10.35 -10.02
N ASP A 40 7.18 11.24 -10.72
CA ASP A 40 8.07 12.24 -10.16
C ASP A 40 7.32 13.58 -10.10
N TYR A 41 6.95 13.97 -8.88
CA TYR A 41 6.18 15.16 -8.61
C TYR A 41 7.05 16.44 -8.51
N GLY A 42 8.39 16.31 -8.58
CA GLY A 42 9.33 17.44 -8.59
C GLY A 42 9.45 18.20 -7.25
N ASP A 43 8.96 17.62 -6.17
CA ASP A 43 8.69 18.23 -4.86
C ASP A 43 9.27 17.40 -3.69
N GLY A 44 10.07 16.39 -4.00
CA GLY A 44 10.58 15.41 -3.02
C GLY A 44 9.78 14.11 -2.93
N VAL A 45 8.58 14.02 -3.51
CA VAL A 45 7.84 12.77 -3.66
C VAL A 45 8.12 12.19 -5.04
N ASN A 46 8.94 11.14 -5.11
CA ASN A 46 9.22 10.41 -6.34
C ASN A 46 8.95 8.93 -6.13
N THR A 47 7.97 8.41 -6.88
CA THR A 47 7.53 7.01 -6.79
C THR A 47 7.98 6.17 -7.98
N ILE A 48 8.81 6.71 -8.88
CA ILE A 48 9.33 5.99 -10.05
C ILE A 48 10.18 4.79 -9.64
N ALA A 49 11.10 4.98 -8.69
CA ALA A 49 11.94 3.88 -8.22
C ALA A 49 11.12 2.73 -7.61
N ILE A 50 10.05 3.07 -6.90
CA ILE A 50 9.11 2.11 -6.32
C ILE A 50 8.36 1.35 -7.42
N ALA A 51 7.80 2.07 -8.40
CA ALA A 51 7.12 1.46 -9.54
C ALA A 51 8.03 0.53 -10.34
N GLN A 52 9.32 0.87 -10.48
CA GLN A 52 10.33 0.01 -11.13
C GLN A 52 10.58 -1.27 -10.32
N GLN A 53 10.71 -1.17 -9.01
CA GLN A 53 10.92 -2.31 -8.11
C GLN A 53 9.70 -3.26 -8.11
N GLU A 54 8.48 -2.73 -8.00
CA GLU A 54 7.23 -3.49 -8.11
C GLU A 54 7.12 -4.18 -9.47
N SER A 55 7.51 -3.48 -10.54
CA SER A 55 7.55 -4.07 -11.88
C SER A 55 8.52 -5.24 -11.97
N MET A 56 9.69 -5.16 -11.33
CA MET A 56 10.62 -6.28 -11.25
C MET A 56 10.04 -7.46 -10.48
N TYR A 57 9.33 -7.21 -9.37
CA TYR A 57 8.65 -8.27 -8.62
C TYR A 57 7.60 -8.97 -9.48
N LEU A 58 6.73 -8.22 -10.15
CA LEU A 58 5.68 -8.78 -11.01
C LEU A 58 6.28 -9.57 -12.20
N ARG A 59 7.38 -9.11 -12.82
CA ARG A 59 8.08 -9.88 -13.86
C ARG A 59 8.60 -11.21 -13.33
N ASN A 60 9.13 -11.24 -12.10
CA ASN A 60 9.58 -12.47 -11.45
C ASN A 60 8.42 -13.44 -11.14
N LEU A 61 7.17 -12.97 -11.15
CA LEU A 61 5.98 -13.81 -11.02
C LEU A 61 5.43 -14.29 -12.37
N GLY A 62 6.08 -13.93 -13.49
CA GLY A 62 5.71 -14.36 -14.85
C GLY A 62 4.82 -13.37 -15.61
N PHE A 63 4.52 -12.20 -15.06
CA PHE A 63 3.75 -11.18 -15.79
C PHE A 63 4.60 -10.49 -16.85
N THR A 64 3.97 -10.12 -17.97
CA THR A 64 4.47 -9.09 -18.88
C THR A 64 4.13 -7.72 -18.31
N VAL A 65 5.14 -7.00 -17.79
CA VAL A 65 4.91 -5.78 -17.00
C VAL A 65 5.37 -4.51 -17.70
N TYR A 66 4.46 -3.53 -17.78
CA TYR A 66 4.70 -2.17 -18.21
C TYR A 66 4.80 -1.23 -17.00
N CYS A 67 6.00 -0.67 -16.79
CA CYS A 67 6.23 0.42 -15.84
C CYS A 67 5.99 1.74 -16.57
N ASN A 68 4.91 2.45 -16.24
CA ASN A 68 4.53 3.70 -16.87
C ASN A 68 4.79 4.84 -15.90
N THR A 69 5.63 5.79 -16.32
CA THR A 69 6.02 6.92 -15.47
C THR A 69 5.48 8.21 -16.02
N ASP A 70 4.99 9.07 -15.14
CA ASP A 70 4.57 10.43 -15.48
C ASP A 70 3.53 10.50 -16.62
N VAL A 71 2.52 9.62 -16.53
CA VAL A 71 1.41 9.54 -17.48
C VAL A 71 0.14 10.12 -16.88
N SER A 72 -0.84 10.40 -17.73
CA SER A 72 -2.16 10.90 -17.32
C SER A 72 -3.13 9.78 -16.94
N ALA A 73 -4.22 10.13 -16.26
CA ALA A 73 -5.25 9.19 -15.85
C ALA A 73 -6.00 8.59 -17.05
N ASP A 74 -6.22 9.34 -18.14
CA ASP A 74 -6.80 8.83 -19.39
C ASP A 74 -5.92 7.76 -20.05
N PHE A 75 -4.60 7.89 -19.96
CA PHE A 75 -3.70 6.83 -20.41
C PHE A 75 -3.91 5.54 -19.59
N ALA A 76 -4.12 5.66 -18.28
CA ALA A 76 -4.31 4.52 -17.38
C ALA A 76 -5.62 3.76 -17.64
N ILE A 77 -6.70 4.46 -18.01
CA ILE A 77 -7.97 3.83 -18.36
C ILE A 77 -8.11 3.54 -19.86
N GLY A 78 -7.24 4.08 -20.70
CA GLY A 78 -7.23 3.85 -22.14
C GLY A 78 -6.74 2.46 -22.52
N ASN A 79 -6.94 2.10 -23.79
CA ASN A 79 -6.60 0.78 -24.30
C ASN A 79 -5.08 0.53 -24.34
N SER A 80 -4.69 -0.67 -23.94
CA SER A 80 -3.38 -1.26 -24.22
C SER A 80 -3.24 -1.56 -25.72
N PRO A 81 -2.11 -1.21 -26.35
CA PRO A 81 -1.86 -1.56 -27.74
C PRO A 81 -1.71 -3.07 -27.97
N ASN A 82 -1.43 -3.85 -26.91
CA ASN A 82 -1.17 -5.29 -27.04
C ASN A 82 -2.42 -6.15 -26.87
N THR A 83 -3.40 -5.68 -26.09
CA THR A 83 -4.63 -6.45 -25.82
C THR A 83 -5.88 -5.79 -26.42
N ASN A 84 -5.78 -4.54 -26.88
CA ASN A 84 -6.91 -3.68 -27.25
C ASN A 84 -7.99 -3.60 -26.15
N ARG A 85 -7.58 -3.76 -24.89
CA ARG A 85 -8.43 -3.61 -23.69
C ARG A 85 -7.90 -2.50 -22.80
N PRO A 86 -8.74 -1.86 -21.98
CA PRO A 86 -8.31 -0.90 -20.96
C PRO A 86 -7.13 -1.44 -20.13
N ARG A 87 -6.10 -0.62 -19.86
CA ARG A 87 -4.95 -1.08 -19.04
C ARG A 87 -5.36 -1.43 -17.61
N ILE A 88 -6.45 -0.84 -17.12
CA ILE A 88 -7.04 -1.17 -15.82
C ILE A 88 -7.67 -2.59 -15.80
N ASP A 89 -8.05 -3.13 -16.96
CA ASP A 89 -8.51 -4.53 -17.16
C ASP A 89 -7.34 -5.50 -17.40
N SER A 90 -6.25 -5.33 -16.64
CA SER A 90 -5.06 -6.19 -16.72
C SER A 90 -4.94 -7.05 -15.48
N GLY A 91 -4.21 -8.17 -15.59
CA GLY A 91 -3.95 -9.10 -14.49
C GLY A 91 -3.56 -8.42 -13.18
N VAL A 92 -2.71 -7.39 -13.22
CA VAL A 92 -2.37 -6.55 -12.06
C VAL A 92 -2.32 -5.08 -12.46
N PHE A 93 -3.05 -4.23 -11.73
CA PHE A 93 -3.02 -2.78 -11.89
C PHE A 93 -2.49 -2.14 -10.61
N VAL A 94 -1.41 -1.36 -10.68
CA VAL A 94 -0.74 -0.77 -9.50
C VAL A 94 -0.51 0.71 -9.71
N THR A 95 -0.95 1.55 -8.78
CA THR A 95 -0.67 2.99 -8.81
C THR A 95 0.11 3.40 -7.57
N ASN A 96 1.13 4.24 -7.73
CA ASN A 96 1.95 4.79 -6.63
C ASN A 96 1.96 6.32 -6.68
N GLY A 97 1.49 7.03 -5.65
CA GLY A 97 1.37 8.48 -5.73
C GLY A 97 0.35 9.12 -4.79
N HIS A 98 0.05 10.39 -5.03
CA HIS A 98 -0.89 11.15 -4.23
C HIS A 98 -2.34 10.72 -4.48
N SER A 99 -3.11 10.67 -3.40
CA SER A 99 -4.54 10.41 -3.47
C SER A 99 -5.25 11.10 -2.30
N GLY A 100 -6.56 11.01 -2.29
CA GLY A 100 -7.41 11.34 -1.17
C GLY A 100 -8.76 10.63 -1.34
N PRO A 101 -9.74 10.90 -0.47
CA PRO A 101 -11.02 10.20 -0.50
C PRO A 101 -11.85 10.45 -1.78
N ARG A 102 -11.42 11.38 -2.64
CA ARG A 102 -12.12 11.73 -3.89
C ARG A 102 -11.44 11.17 -5.13
N CYS A 103 -10.11 11.13 -5.17
CA CYS A 103 -9.41 10.85 -6.41
C CYS A 103 -7.96 10.41 -6.18
N TYR A 104 -7.38 9.90 -7.24
CA TYR A 104 -5.98 9.54 -7.36
C TYR A 104 -5.30 10.46 -8.38
N GLN A 105 -4.17 11.08 -8.03
CA GLN A 105 -3.45 12.00 -8.91
C GLN A 105 -2.51 11.25 -9.85
N PHE A 106 -2.72 11.46 -11.16
CA PHE A 106 -1.79 11.13 -12.23
C PHE A 106 -1.11 12.41 -12.71
N TYR A 107 0.23 12.42 -12.72
CA TYR A 107 1.01 13.62 -13.01
C TYR A 107 1.81 13.48 -14.30
N GLY A 108 1.39 14.17 -15.36
CA GLY A 108 2.02 14.14 -16.68
C GLY A 108 3.15 15.16 -16.88
N LYS A 109 3.97 15.45 -15.86
CA LYS A 109 5.02 16.50 -15.77
C LYS A 109 4.58 17.96 -15.96
N SER A 110 3.53 18.22 -16.74
CA SER A 110 3.01 19.56 -17.04
C SER A 110 1.57 19.77 -16.58
N LYS A 111 0.84 18.69 -16.30
CA LYS A 111 -0.57 18.74 -15.88
C LYS A 111 -0.93 17.55 -15.00
N SER A 112 -1.66 17.84 -13.93
CA SER A 112 -2.33 16.82 -13.11
C SER A 112 -3.68 16.43 -13.72
N THR A 113 -3.90 15.13 -13.78
CA THR A 113 -5.19 14.50 -14.09
C THR A 113 -5.54 13.56 -12.95
N TYR A 114 -6.81 13.20 -12.82
CA TYR A 114 -7.32 12.52 -11.64
C TYR A 114 -8.12 11.30 -12.05
N LEU A 115 -7.77 10.13 -11.51
CA LEU A 115 -8.62 8.95 -11.57
C LEU A 115 -9.61 9.01 -10.41
N THR A 116 -10.89 8.78 -10.70
CA THR A 116 -11.95 8.64 -9.70
C THR A 116 -12.72 7.35 -9.99
N ALA A 117 -13.55 6.89 -9.05
CA ALA A 117 -14.41 5.75 -9.33
C ALA A 117 -15.57 6.16 -10.25
N LYS A 118 -16.34 7.19 -9.86
CA LYS A 118 -17.63 7.55 -10.48
C LYS A 118 -17.71 8.94 -11.13
N LYS A 119 -16.80 9.86 -10.82
CA LYS A 119 -16.88 11.25 -11.29
C LYS A 119 -16.00 11.51 -12.51
N SER A 120 -16.62 11.96 -13.60
CA SER A 120 -15.91 12.46 -14.79
C SER A 120 -16.04 13.98 -14.93
N GLY A 121 -15.16 14.57 -15.76
CA GLY A 121 -15.25 15.95 -16.22
C GLY A 121 -13.97 16.74 -15.98
N GLY A 122 -13.62 17.64 -16.92
CA GLY A 122 -12.40 18.44 -16.83
C GLY A 122 -11.15 17.57 -16.80
N SER A 123 -10.42 17.56 -15.67
CA SER A 123 -9.24 16.72 -15.45
C SER A 123 -9.53 15.40 -14.73
N TYR A 124 -10.81 15.07 -14.47
CA TYR A 124 -11.25 13.86 -13.78
C TYR A 124 -11.73 12.79 -14.77
N TYR A 125 -11.21 11.58 -14.61
CA TYR A 125 -11.53 10.39 -15.39
C TYR A 125 -12.06 9.31 -14.46
N LYS A 126 -13.23 8.75 -14.78
CA LYS A 126 -13.90 7.70 -14.00
C LYS A 126 -13.66 6.32 -14.61
N PHE A 127 -13.93 5.26 -13.86
CA PHE A 127 -13.83 3.88 -14.35
C PHE A 127 -15.01 2.98 -13.94
N ASP A 128 -16.09 3.52 -13.38
CA ASP A 128 -17.33 2.80 -13.00
C ASP A 128 -18.06 2.11 -14.16
N ASP A 129 -17.68 2.41 -15.41
CA ASP A 129 -18.20 1.77 -16.63
C ASP A 129 -17.15 0.93 -17.38
N ILE A 130 -15.98 0.71 -16.78
CA ILE A 130 -14.88 -0.04 -17.37
C ILE A 130 -14.72 -1.39 -16.69
N SER A 131 -14.85 -2.47 -17.46
CA SER A 131 -14.62 -3.83 -16.95
C SER A 131 -13.21 -3.99 -16.39
N MET A 132 -13.11 -4.66 -15.24
CA MET A 132 -11.89 -5.13 -14.60
C MET A 132 -11.90 -6.64 -14.41
N SER A 133 -12.72 -7.37 -15.18
CA SER A 133 -12.89 -8.83 -15.10
C SER A 133 -11.60 -9.66 -15.28
N ASN A 134 -10.57 -9.09 -15.90
CA ASN A 134 -9.26 -9.73 -16.04
C ASN A 134 -8.29 -9.34 -14.91
N CYS A 135 -8.69 -8.43 -14.02
CA CYS A 135 -7.84 -7.94 -12.94
C CYS A 135 -7.88 -8.87 -11.73
N LYS A 136 -6.74 -9.49 -11.42
CA LYS A 136 -6.58 -10.29 -10.19
C LYS A 136 -6.43 -9.35 -9.00
N ALA A 137 -5.59 -8.32 -9.12
CA ALA A 137 -5.37 -7.35 -8.07
C ALA A 137 -5.22 -5.92 -8.59
N ALA A 138 -6.05 -5.02 -8.06
CA ALA A 138 -5.91 -3.57 -8.20
C ALA A 138 -5.31 -2.96 -6.92
N LEU A 139 -4.08 -2.46 -6.98
CA LEU A 139 -3.32 -1.98 -5.83
C LEU A 139 -3.20 -0.45 -5.90
N PHE A 140 -4.07 0.26 -5.17
CA PHE A 140 -4.11 1.72 -5.15
C PHE A 140 -3.29 2.29 -3.98
N TYR A 141 -1.99 2.46 -4.18
CA TYR A 141 -1.08 2.99 -3.16
C TYR A 141 -1.07 4.53 -3.12
N GLY A 142 -2.06 5.08 -2.44
CA GLY A 142 -2.14 6.50 -2.11
C GLY A 142 -3.00 6.74 -0.87
N CYS A 143 -2.92 7.95 -0.32
CA CYS A 143 -3.71 8.35 0.84
C CYS A 143 -5.21 8.12 0.62
N LYS A 144 -5.88 7.42 1.54
CA LYS A 144 -7.35 7.29 1.59
C LYS A 144 -8.02 6.66 0.37
N THR A 145 -7.31 5.88 -0.44
CA THR A 145 -7.84 5.18 -1.62
C THR A 145 -8.94 4.16 -1.32
N ALA A 146 -9.02 3.68 -0.07
CA ALA A 146 -10.05 2.77 0.40
C ALA A 146 -11.02 3.38 1.44
N SER A 147 -10.87 4.69 1.71
CA SER A 147 -11.67 5.38 2.72
C SER A 147 -13.13 5.48 2.29
N LYS A 148 -14.05 5.11 3.18
CA LYS A 148 -15.49 5.31 3.00
C LYS A 148 -15.97 6.69 3.44
N ASP A 149 -15.07 7.50 4.00
CA ASP A 149 -15.42 8.80 4.55
C ASP A 149 -15.57 9.84 3.44
N ARG A 150 -16.85 10.13 3.12
CA ARG A 150 -17.37 11.39 2.55
C ARG A 150 -17.22 11.65 1.04
N SER A 151 -17.42 10.66 0.18
CA SER A 151 -17.76 11.00 -1.20
C SER A 151 -18.59 9.95 -1.94
N THR A 152 -19.91 9.99 -1.76
CA THR A 152 -20.85 9.19 -2.57
C THR A 152 -20.65 9.44 -4.07
N ASP A 153 -20.29 10.67 -4.44
CA ASP A 153 -20.27 11.12 -5.83
C ASP A 153 -19.01 10.71 -6.60
N TYR A 154 -17.91 10.45 -5.88
CA TYR A 154 -16.65 10.02 -6.50
C TYR A 154 -16.42 8.51 -6.38
N GLY A 155 -17.13 7.84 -5.46
CA GLY A 155 -16.98 6.42 -5.14
C GLY A 155 -15.66 6.06 -4.46
N VAL A 156 -15.56 4.83 -3.96
CA VAL A 156 -14.35 4.30 -3.31
C VAL A 156 -13.60 3.45 -4.33
N LEU A 157 -12.35 3.81 -4.64
CA LEU A 157 -11.59 3.18 -5.73
C LEU A 157 -11.49 1.66 -5.59
N THR A 158 -11.26 1.18 -4.36
CA THR A 158 -11.15 -0.26 -4.08
C THR A 158 -12.48 -1.01 -4.21
N ASP A 159 -13.60 -0.38 -3.86
CA ASP A 159 -14.93 -1.02 -3.99
C ASP A 159 -15.33 -1.08 -5.46
N GLU A 160 -15.17 0.03 -6.18
CA GLU A 160 -15.53 0.11 -7.59
C GLU A 160 -14.70 -0.85 -8.45
N ALA A 161 -13.42 -1.04 -8.13
CA ALA A 161 -12.59 -2.00 -8.86
C ALA A 161 -13.16 -3.43 -8.77
N VAL A 162 -13.65 -3.81 -7.60
CA VAL A 162 -14.25 -5.14 -7.37
C VAL A 162 -15.65 -5.22 -7.99
N ASP A 163 -16.45 -4.17 -7.87
CA ASP A 163 -17.77 -4.09 -8.51
C ASP A 163 -17.66 -4.23 -10.04
N ASN A 164 -16.56 -3.74 -10.63
CA ASN A 164 -16.23 -3.90 -12.05
C ASN A 164 -15.54 -5.22 -12.42
N GLY A 165 -15.35 -6.13 -11.47
CA GLY A 165 -14.90 -7.50 -11.72
C GLY A 165 -13.46 -7.82 -11.33
N ALA A 166 -12.73 -6.91 -10.69
CA ALA A 166 -11.44 -7.26 -10.11
C ALA A 166 -11.61 -8.31 -8.99
N SER A 167 -10.74 -9.30 -8.91
CA SER A 167 -10.83 -10.33 -7.86
C SER A 167 -10.57 -9.73 -6.47
N CYS A 168 -9.61 -8.80 -6.37
CA CYS A 168 -9.40 -8.02 -5.16
C CYS A 168 -8.84 -6.63 -5.47
N ALA A 169 -9.02 -5.71 -4.52
CA ALA A 169 -8.41 -4.39 -4.57
C ALA A 169 -7.88 -3.95 -3.20
N PHE A 170 -6.70 -3.35 -3.17
CA PHE A 170 -6.04 -2.87 -1.95
C PHE A 170 -5.96 -1.35 -1.95
N GLY A 171 -6.12 -0.76 -0.76
CA GLY A 171 -5.84 0.65 -0.52
C GLY A 171 -5.77 1.00 0.97
N TRP A 172 -5.41 2.23 1.28
CA TRP A 172 -5.39 2.73 2.67
C TRP A 172 -6.67 3.48 3.02
N ASN A 173 -7.16 3.32 4.25
CA ASN A 173 -8.31 4.07 4.76
C ASN A 173 -7.92 5.47 5.26
N LYS A 174 -6.62 5.68 5.53
CA LYS A 174 -6.04 6.90 6.10
C LYS A 174 -5.01 7.54 5.19
N SER A 175 -4.63 8.77 5.51
CA SER A 175 -3.43 9.37 4.93
C SER A 175 -2.20 8.69 5.52
N VAL A 176 -1.22 8.39 4.68
CA VAL A 176 -0.04 7.63 5.06
C VAL A 176 1.23 8.42 4.77
N ASN A 177 2.27 8.18 5.55
CA ASN A 177 3.57 8.79 5.32
C ASN A 177 4.31 8.03 4.19
N THR A 178 4.96 8.76 3.28
CA THR A 178 5.66 8.19 2.11
C THR A 178 6.63 7.07 2.48
N ASP A 179 7.39 7.25 3.55
CA ASP A 179 8.42 6.34 4.02
C ASP A 179 7.81 4.99 4.46
N THR A 180 6.76 5.07 5.27
CA THR A 180 6.02 3.89 5.76
C THR A 180 5.26 3.18 4.66
N ALA A 181 4.65 3.93 3.76
CA ALA A 181 3.95 3.41 2.60
C ALA A 181 4.93 2.63 1.71
N THR A 182 6.15 3.14 1.52
CA THR A 182 7.21 2.45 0.79
C THR A 182 7.60 1.15 1.46
N LYS A 183 7.96 1.19 2.76
CA LYS A 183 8.33 -0.03 3.49
C LYS A 183 7.20 -1.06 3.52
N PHE A 184 5.95 -0.63 3.72
CA PHE A 184 4.79 -1.52 3.69
C PHE A 184 4.66 -2.23 2.34
N ARG A 185 4.74 -1.47 1.23
CA ARG A 185 4.67 -2.02 -0.14
C ARG A 185 5.79 -3.01 -0.41
N GLU A 186 7.03 -2.65 -0.10
CA GLU A 186 8.18 -3.55 -0.30
C GLU A 186 7.99 -4.88 0.45
N ARG A 187 7.51 -4.82 1.69
CA ARG A 187 7.21 -6.03 2.46
C ARG A 187 6.03 -6.81 1.89
N MET A 188 4.95 -6.14 1.49
CA MET A 188 3.81 -6.79 0.87
C MET A 188 4.24 -7.53 -0.41
N PHE A 189 4.98 -6.88 -1.31
CA PHE A 189 5.49 -7.53 -2.53
C PHE A 189 6.52 -8.62 -2.24
N TYR A 190 7.36 -8.47 -1.21
CA TYR A 190 8.23 -9.55 -0.74
C TYR A 190 7.40 -10.81 -0.45
N PHE A 191 6.34 -10.72 0.35
CA PHE A 191 5.50 -11.89 0.66
C PHE A 191 4.71 -12.40 -0.55
N ILE A 192 4.16 -11.51 -1.39
CA ILE A 192 3.50 -11.91 -2.65
C ILE A 192 4.44 -12.75 -3.51
N ARG A 193 5.72 -12.35 -3.62
CA ARG A 193 6.74 -13.09 -4.37
C ARG A 193 6.94 -14.53 -3.86
N TYR A 194 6.71 -14.77 -2.57
CA TYR A 194 6.78 -16.11 -1.97
C TYR A 194 5.44 -16.89 -2.01
N GLY A 195 4.46 -16.42 -2.78
CA GLY A 195 3.20 -17.16 -3.03
C GLY A 195 2.15 -16.99 -1.94
N TYR A 196 2.30 -15.97 -1.09
CA TYR A 196 1.29 -15.56 -0.12
C TYR A 196 0.09 -14.95 -0.86
N THR A 197 -1.08 -15.03 -0.20
CA THR A 197 -2.26 -14.30 -0.65
C THR A 197 -2.06 -12.80 -0.45
N ILE A 198 -2.86 -11.97 -1.14
CA ILE A 198 -2.85 -10.51 -0.93
C ILE A 198 -3.15 -10.18 0.55
N GLY A 199 -4.09 -10.89 1.17
CA GLY A 199 -4.42 -10.77 2.59
C GLY A 199 -3.25 -11.10 3.51
N ASP A 200 -2.63 -12.27 3.33
CA ASP A 200 -1.51 -12.67 4.19
C ASP A 200 -0.30 -11.74 4.00
N ALA A 201 -0.02 -11.32 2.76
CA ALA A 201 1.08 -10.42 2.47
C ALA A 201 0.89 -9.04 3.13
N ALA A 202 -0.32 -8.47 3.05
CA ALA A 202 -0.65 -7.20 3.71
C ALA A 202 -0.62 -7.34 5.24
N ALA A 203 -1.08 -8.45 5.80
CA ALA A 203 -1.00 -8.72 7.25
C ALA A 203 0.45 -8.83 7.74
N ASN A 204 1.32 -9.50 6.98
CA ASN A 204 2.75 -9.56 7.31
C ASN A 204 3.41 -8.17 7.19
N ALA A 205 3.11 -7.40 6.14
CA ALA A 205 3.60 -6.03 6.00
C ALA A 205 3.16 -5.12 7.18
N LYS A 206 1.88 -5.22 7.59
CA LYS A 206 1.34 -4.53 8.78
C LYS A 206 2.13 -4.83 10.03
N SER A 207 2.52 -6.10 10.25
CA SER A 207 3.25 -6.52 11.46
C SER A 207 4.61 -5.84 11.64
N GLU A 208 5.20 -5.33 10.54
CA GLU A 208 6.46 -4.59 10.56
C GLU A 208 6.32 -3.08 10.77
N MET A 209 5.10 -2.57 10.79
CA MET A 209 4.81 -1.15 11.00
C MET A 209 4.56 -0.85 12.50
N PRO A 210 5.01 0.31 13.01
CA PRO A 210 4.71 0.75 14.38
C PRO A 210 3.21 0.76 14.64
N TRP A 211 2.76 0.36 15.83
CA TRP A 211 1.33 0.18 16.14
C TRP A 211 0.45 1.42 15.90
N PHE A 212 1.05 2.61 15.95
CA PHE A 212 0.40 3.90 15.73
C PHE A 212 0.40 4.35 14.26
N ASP A 213 1.07 3.61 13.38
CA ASP A 213 1.25 3.99 11.98
C ASP A 213 -0.04 3.87 11.16
N ALA A 214 -0.29 4.85 10.30
CA ALA A 214 -1.50 4.90 9.50
C ALA A 214 -1.55 3.82 8.40
N THR A 215 -0.41 3.31 7.93
CA THR A 215 -0.36 2.24 6.91
C THR A 215 -0.95 0.92 7.39
N ARG A 216 -1.08 0.74 8.72
CA ARG A 216 -1.74 -0.41 9.34
C ARG A 216 -3.25 -0.42 9.09
N ASP A 217 -3.84 0.74 8.80
CA ASP A 217 -5.25 0.91 8.49
C ASP A 217 -5.47 0.81 6.97
N TYR A 218 -5.29 -0.41 6.46
CA TYR A 218 -5.54 -0.77 5.08
C TYR A 218 -6.86 -1.51 4.93
N ARG A 219 -7.32 -1.61 3.69
CA ARG A 219 -8.48 -2.41 3.32
C ARG A 219 -8.19 -3.20 2.05
N ILE A 220 -8.66 -4.45 2.06
CA ILE A 220 -8.77 -5.27 0.86
C ILE A 220 -10.27 -5.45 0.59
N SER A 221 -10.73 -4.98 -0.56
CA SER A 221 -12.05 -5.29 -1.08
C SER A 221 -11.96 -6.53 -1.98
N GLY A 222 -13.03 -7.34 -2.03
CA GLY A 222 -13.05 -8.59 -2.79
C GLY A 222 -12.39 -9.76 -2.06
N ASP A 223 -11.80 -10.69 -2.82
CA ASP A 223 -11.21 -11.92 -2.31
C ASP A 223 -9.77 -11.70 -1.82
N SER A 224 -9.59 -11.56 -0.50
CA SER A 224 -8.27 -11.44 0.12
C SER A 224 -7.39 -12.69 -0.05
N SER A 225 -7.96 -13.84 -0.43
CA SER A 225 -7.21 -15.07 -0.71
C SER A 225 -6.58 -15.11 -2.11
N THR A 226 -6.80 -14.06 -2.91
CA THR A 226 -6.20 -13.90 -4.24
C THR A 226 -4.69 -14.07 -4.20
N LYS A 227 -4.15 -14.85 -5.15
CA LYS A 227 -2.72 -15.04 -5.38
C LYS A 227 -2.30 -14.52 -6.74
N LEU A 228 -1.12 -13.92 -6.80
CA LEU A 228 -0.51 -13.47 -8.06
C LEU A 228 0.41 -14.51 -8.71
N THR A 229 0.67 -15.64 -8.03
CA THR A 229 1.57 -16.70 -8.54
C THR A 229 0.87 -18.05 -8.65
N THR A 230 1.33 -18.91 -9.56
CA THR A 230 0.86 -20.30 -9.73
C THR A 230 1.87 -21.37 -9.27
N GLY A 231 3.08 -20.99 -8.82
CA GLY A 231 4.08 -21.90 -8.21
C GLY A 231 5.26 -21.11 -7.62
N ALA A 232 6.06 -21.56 -6.65
CA ALA A 232 6.03 -22.75 -5.80
C ALA A 232 5.79 -22.34 -4.33
N LYS A 233 5.28 -23.27 -3.53
CA LYS A 233 5.16 -23.12 -2.07
C LYS A 233 6.57 -23.08 -1.46
N PHE A 234 7.04 -21.93 -1.02
CA PHE A 234 8.10 -21.87 -0.02
C PHE A 234 7.45 -21.92 1.35
N ALA A 235 8.10 -22.62 2.30
CA ALA A 235 7.56 -22.88 3.62
C ALA A 235 6.98 -21.60 4.24
N SER A 236 5.77 -21.70 4.79
CA SER A 236 5.17 -20.63 5.58
C SER A 236 6.23 -20.13 6.55
N ALA A 237 6.56 -18.84 6.50
CA ALA A 237 7.30 -18.20 7.56
C ALA A 237 6.47 -18.49 8.81
N ARG A 238 7.02 -19.29 9.71
CA ARG A 238 6.36 -19.53 11.00
C ARG A 238 6.25 -18.16 11.62
N VAL A 239 5.02 -17.66 11.74
CA VAL A 239 4.73 -16.54 12.63
C VAL A 239 5.19 -17.01 13.99
N SER A 240 6.32 -16.44 14.46
CA SER A 240 6.79 -16.73 15.81
C SER A 240 5.64 -16.42 16.75
N GLN A 241 5.20 -17.41 17.53
CA GLN A 241 4.20 -17.15 18.56
C GLN A 241 4.79 -16.11 19.50
N PHE A 242 4.19 -14.93 19.49
CA PHE A 242 4.51 -13.88 20.43
C PHE A 242 3.91 -14.30 21.78
N LEU A 243 4.77 -14.73 22.70
CA LEU A 243 4.39 -15.19 24.02
C LEU A 243 4.82 -14.13 25.03
N LEU A 244 3.84 -13.59 25.76
CA LEU A 244 4.07 -12.79 26.96
C LEU A 244 3.67 -13.60 28.19
N SER A 245 4.45 -13.49 29.25
CA SER A 245 4.04 -13.97 30.56
C SER A 245 2.87 -13.12 31.12
N PRO A 246 2.05 -13.66 32.03
CA PRO A 246 0.98 -12.89 32.68
C PRO A 246 1.48 -11.61 33.37
N ALA A 247 2.70 -11.64 33.93
CA ALA A 247 3.32 -10.47 34.55
C ALA A 247 3.61 -9.37 33.51
N GLU A 248 4.10 -9.73 32.32
CA GLU A 248 4.36 -8.76 31.24
C GLU A 248 3.06 -8.16 30.70
N ILE A 249 1.98 -8.95 30.57
CA ILE A 249 0.68 -8.48 30.08
C ILE A 249 0.13 -7.33 30.92
N SER A 250 0.36 -7.34 32.24
CA SER A 250 -0.10 -6.29 33.16
C SER A 250 0.49 -4.91 32.90
N GLU A 251 1.58 -4.82 32.14
CA GLU A 251 2.24 -3.55 31.79
C GLU A 251 1.64 -2.87 30.54
N TYR A 252 0.72 -3.56 29.85
CA TYR A 252 0.12 -3.08 28.61
C TYR A 252 -1.30 -2.54 28.86
N ARG A 253 -1.66 -1.50 28.12
CA ARG A 253 -2.98 -0.87 28.14
C ARG A 253 -3.60 -0.94 26.76
N GLU A 254 -4.89 -1.23 26.67
CA GLU A 254 -5.63 -1.13 25.40
C GLU A 254 -5.64 0.33 24.94
N VAL A 255 -5.22 0.58 23.69
CA VAL A 255 -5.14 1.94 23.12
C VAL A 255 -5.98 2.12 21.86
N LYS A 256 -6.37 1.02 21.20
CA LYS A 256 -7.07 1.06 19.92
C LYS A 256 -7.82 -0.24 19.66
N THR A 257 -8.95 -0.11 19.00
CA THR A 257 -9.66 -1.22 18.34
C THR A 257 -9.55 -1.05 16.82
N GLU A 258 -9.10 -2.08 16.11
CA GLU A 258 -9.01 -2.14 14.65
C GLU A 258 -9.92 -3.26 14.13
N GLY A 259 -11.12 -2.92 13.69
CA GLY A 259 -12.13 -3.92 13.36
C GLY A 259 -12.51 -4.73 14.60
N SER A 260 -12.25 -6.03 14.59
CA SER A 260 -12.46 -6.93 15.73
C SER A 260 -11.24 -7.10 16.63
N ASN A 261 -10.09 -6.56 16.24
CA ASN A 261 -8.82 -6.75 16.95
C ASN A 261 -8.58 -5.58 17.91
N LYS A 262 -7.89 -5.86 19.03
CA LYS A 262 -7.49 -4.83 19.99
C LYS A 262 -5.98 -4.72 20.04
N ILE A 263 -5.48 -3.49 20.13
CA ILE A 263 -4.06 -3.19 20.30
C ILE A 263 -3.81 -2.78 21.74
N HIS A 264 -2.91 -3.49 22.39
CA HIS A 264 -2.42 -3.20 23.72
C HIS A 264 -0.98 -2.72 23.62
N VAL A 265 -0.66 -1.59 24.27
CA VAL A 265 0.66 -0.95 24.21
C VAL A 265 1.26 -0.90 25.60
N LYS A 266 2.55 -1.18 25.71
CA LYS A 266 3.29 -1.08 26.95
C LYS A 266 3.56 0.38 27.29
N TYR A 267 3.32 0.75 28.54
CA TYR A 267 3.59 2.09 29.06
C TYR A 267 4.71 2.09 30.09
N ILE A 268 5.54 3.12 30.06
CA ILE A 268 6.52 3.44 31.12
C ILE A 268 6.19 4.85 31.60
N ASN A 269 5.61 4.95 32.80
CA ASN A 269 4.90 6.14 33.30
C ASN A 269 3.80 6.60 32.33
N GLU A 270 3.84 7.86 31.88
CA GLU A 270 2.91 8.46 30.92
C GLU A 270 3.30 8.22 29.45
N PHE A 271 4.47 7.64 29.17
CA PHE A 271 4.93 7.42 27.81
C PHE A 271 4.50 6.05 27.30
N ALA A 272 3.85 6.04 26.13
CA ALA A 272 3.69 4.83 25.35
C ALA A 272 5.07 4.34 24.87
N THR A 273 5.21 3.05 24.59
CA THR A 273 6.43 2.50 23.97
C THR A 273 6.12 1.99 22.57
N THR A 274 7.14 1.59 21.82
CA THR A 274 6.95 0.83 20.57
C THR A 274 6.52 -0.61 20.79
N ASP A 275 6.51 -1.09 22.03
CA ASP A 275 6.08 -2.45 22.37
C ASP A 275 4.55 -2.53 22.42
N TYR A 276 4.03 -3.57 21.76
CA TYR A 276 2.60 -3.78 21.64
C TYR A 276 2.27 -5.27 21.50
N TYR A 277 1.02 -5.63 21.74
CA TYR A 277 0.45 -6.88 21.24
C TYR A 277 -0.95 -6.67 20.70
N GLU A 278 -1.34 -7.50 19.75
CA GLU A 278 -2.69 -7.53 19.20
C GLU A 278 -3.43 -8.76 19.72
N THR A 279 -4.70 -8.57 20.05
CA THR A 279 -5.63 -9.67 20.31
C THR A 279 -6.72 -9.72 19.26
N ASP A 280 -7.19 -10.93 18.96
CA ASP A 280 -8.39 -11.14 18.16
C ASP A 280 -9.68 -10.91 18.99
N LYS A 281 -10.84 -11.15 18.36
CA LYS A 281 -12.17 -11.02 19.00
C LYS A 281 -12.36 -11.91 20.23
N ASP A 282 -11.60 -13.00 20.32
CA ASP A 282 -11.64 -13.97 21.42
C ASP A 282 -10.58 -13.65 22.49
N ASN A 283 -9.94 -12.47 22.40
CA ASN A 283 -8.84 -11.97 23.22
C ASN A 283 -7.56 -12.84 23.15
N LYS A 284 -7.39 -13.65 22.10
CA LYS A 284 -6.16 -14.42 21.90
C LYS A 284 -5.09 -13.53 21.28
N ILE A 285 -3.87 -13.57 21.82
CA ILE A 285 -2.72 -12.85 21.27
C ILE A 285 -2.35 -13.43 19.91
N ILE A 286 -2.30 -12.57 18.89
CA ILE A 286 -2.04 -12.97 17.49
C ILE A 286 -0.73 -12.36 16.93
N SER A 287 -0.25 -11.26 17.50
CA SER A 287 1.01 -10.62 17.12
C SER A 287 1.51 -9.71 18.23
N GLY A 288 2.78 -9.29 18.16
CA GLY A 288 3.30 -8.27 19.07
C GLY A 288 4.81 -8.01 18.90
N LYS A 289 5.28 -7.03 19.66
CA LYS A 289 6.67 -6.59 19.79
C LYS A 289 6.96 -6.34 21.28
N ASN A 290 8.07 -6.85 21.79
CA ASN A 290 8.50 -6.72 23.19
C ASN A 290 10.02 -6.49 23.22
N ASP A 291 10.44 -5.27 22.92
CA ASP A 291 11.84 -4.88 22.91
C ASP A 291 12.32 -4.45 24.30
N PHE A 292 11.44 -3.94 25.18
CA PHE A 292 11.81 -3.39 26.49
C PHE A 292 11.65 -4.40 27.61
N ASN A 293 12.76 -4.86 28.16
CA ASN A 293 12.74 -5.73 29.34
C ASN A 293 12.55 -4.95 30.67
N ILE A 294 12.36 -5.68 31.77
CA ILE A 294 12.10 -5.08 33.09
C ILE A 294 13.28 -4.26 33.65
N GLN A 295 14.52 -4.63 33.31
CA GLN A 295 15.71 -3.90 33.75
C GLN A 295 15.82 -2.56 33.03
N GLU A 296 15.54 -2.54 31.73
CA GLU A 296 15.49 -1.34 30.91
C GLU A 296 14.39 -0.39 31.38
N LYS A 297 13.20 -0.92 31.68
CA LYS A 297 12.11 -0.15 32.31
C LYS A 297 12.58 0.60 33.56
N ASN A 298 13.22 -0.10 34.49
CA ASN A 298 13.70 0.53 35.74
C ASN A 298 14.75 1.62 35.50
N LYS A 299 15.60 1.47 34.47
CA LYS A 299 16.56 2.50 34.06
C LYS A 299 15.84 3.71 33.46
N LEU A 300 14.80 3.50 32.65
CA LEU A 300 14.04 4.55 31.99
C LEU A 300 13.19 5.36 32.98
N LEU A 301 12.60 4.71 33.98
CA LEU A 301 11.84 5.40 35.04
C LEU A 301 12.66 6.50 35.74
N LYS A 302 13.98 6.33 35.87
CA LYS A 302 14.88 7.33 36.46
C LYS A 302 15.23 8.48 35.50
N LYS A 303 15.06 8.30 34.19
CA LYS A 303 15.38 9.31 33.17
C LYS A 303 14.20 10.22 32.85
N VAL A 304 12.96 9.73 32.95
CA VAL A 304 11.74 10.45 32.54
C VAL A 304 11.62 11.84 33.15
N THR A 305 12.11 12.05 34.38
CA THR A 305 12.05 13.35 35.08
C THR A 305 12.91 14.45 34.46
N LYS A 306 13.74 14.16 33.46
CA LYS A 306 14.66 15.11 32.81
C LYS A 306 14.24 15.52 31.38
N ILE A 307 13.08 15.05 30.93
CA ILE A 307 12.62 15.24 29.56
C ILE A 307 12.09 16.67 29.37
N LYS A 308 12.48 17.33 28.27
CA LYS A 308 12.04 18.68 27.92
C LYS A 308 10.82 18.64 27.01
N THR A 309 10.09 19.76 26.94
CA THR A 309 9.10 20.02 25.91
C THR A 309 9.67 20.99 24.90
N TYR A 310 9.46 20.72 23.62
CA TYR A 310 9.92 21.55 22.51
C TYR A 310 8.71 22.03 21.71
N ASP A 311 8.61 23.33 21.47
CA ASP A 311 7.60 23.88 20.58
C ASP A 311 7.98 23.61 19.13
N ILE A 312 7.03 23.09 18.36
CA ILE A 312 7.23 22.71 16.96
C ILE A 312 6.23 23.49 16.14
N ALA A 313 6.73 24.30 15.22
CA ALA A 313 5.89 25.04 14.29
C ALA A 313 5.27 24.08 13.29
N ILE A 314 3.94 24.04 13.24
CA ILE A 314 3.20 23.30 12.22
C ILE A 314 3.15 24.20 10.97
N PRO A 315 3.70 23.76 9.82
CA PRO A 315 3.63 24.55 8.60
C PRO A 315 2.17 24.87 8.23
N GLU A 316 1.87 26.11 7.85
CA GLU A 316 0.52 26.47 7.39
C GLU A 316 0.19 25.87 6.01
N LYS A 317 1.23 25.48 5.27
CA LYS A 317 1.13 25.01 3.90
C LYS A 317 2.25 24.02 3.58
N ILE A 318 1.89 22.97 2.84
CA ILE A 318 2.83 22.06 2.18
C ILE A 318 2.66 22.20 0.66
N ILE A 319 3.76 22.21 -0.08
CA ILE A 319 3.76 22.08 -1.55
C ILE A 319 4.18 20.67 -1.89
N SER A 320 3.33 19.97 -2.64
CA SER A 320 3.65 18.63 -3.12
C SER A 320 2.87 18.30 -4.41
N GLY A 321 3.43 17.61 -5.39
CA GLY A 321 2.76 17.29 -6.66
C GLY A 321 2.50 18.48 -7.58
N GLY A 322 3.23 19.58 -7.41
CA GLY A 322 2.87 20.88 -7.99
C GLY A 322 1.57 21.46 -7.40
N LEU A 323 1.06 20.89 -6.31
CA LEU A 323 -0.18 21.27 -5.66
C LEU A 323 0.09 21.87 -4.28
N SER A 324 -0.81 22.74 -3.85
CA SER A 324 -0.74 23.40 -2.56
C SER A 324 -1.74 22.77 -1.59
N TYR A 325 -1.24 22.20 -0.50
CA TYR A 325 -2.02 21.68 0.62
C TYR A 325 -2.03 22.71 1.73
N LYS A 326 -3.14 23.44 1.87
CA LYS A 326 -3.27 24.58 2.82
C LYS A 326 -4.23 24.31 3.97
N LYS A 327 -5.05 23.25 3.86
CA LYS A 327 -6.09 22.96 4.85
C LYS A 327 -5.60 21.89 5.79
N VAL A 328 -5.24 22.27 7.01
CA VAL A 328 -4.96 21.32 8.09
C VAL A 328 -6.26 20.63 8.49
N LYS A 329 -6.28 19.31 8.42
CA LYS A 329 -7.45 18.48 8.70
C LYS A 329 -7.40 17.88 10.10
N VAL A 330 -6.24 17.34 10.45
CA VAL A 330 -6.02 16.59 11.68
C VAL A 330 -4.59 16.82 12.13
N ILE A 331 -4.42 16.99 13.44
CA ILE A 331 -3.11 16.95 14.11
C ILE A 331 -3.20 15.85 15.16
N HIS A 332 -2.31 14.87 15.07
CA HIS A 332 -2.08 13.89 16.11
C HIS A 332 -0.71 14.12 16.72
N ASP A 333 -0.67 14.35 18.03
CA ASP A 333 0.54 14.66 18.77
C ASP A 333 0.61 13.72 19.97
N PHE A 334 1.67 12.92 20.03
CA PHE A 334 1.87 11.95 21.09
C PHE A 334 3.34 11.75 21.39
N LYS A 335 3.61 11.27 22.61
CA LYS A 335 4.96 10.97 23.08
C LYS A 335 5.15 9.47 23.20
N LEU A 336 6.33 8.99 22.83
CA LEU A 336 6.66 7.58 22.92
C LEU A 336 8.13 7.32 23.24
N ILE A 337 8.42 6.13 23.75
CA ILE A 337 9.77 5.60 23.93
C ILE A 337 10.03 4.57 22.85
N ALA A 338 11.10 4.75 22.08
CA ALA A 338 11.51 3.84 21.01
C ALA A 338 12.97 3.40 21.20
N LYS A 339 13.29 2.21 20.69
CA LYS A 339 14.68 1.83 20.40
C LYS A 339 14.98 2.18 18.94
N ILE A 340 15.96 3.05 18.75
CA ILE A 340 16.53 3.40 17.45
C ILE A 340 18.00 3.01 17.51
N GLU A 341 18.45 2.11 16.64
CA GLU A 341 19.86 1.66 16.59
C GLU A 341 20.36 1.12 17.95
N ASN A 342 19.50 0.38 18.67
CA ASN A 342 19.72 -0.11 20.04
C ASN A 342 19.81 0.96 21.14
N GLU A 343 19.68 2.24 20.80
CA GLU A 343 19.58 3.31 21.79
C GLU A 343 18.13 3.63 22.10
N THR A 344 17.81 3.74 23.40
CA THR A 344 16.48 4.17 23.82
C THR A 344 16.37 5.70 23.74
N ARG A 345 15.35 6.18 23.02
CA ARG A 345 15.03 7.59 22.83
C ARG A 345 13.64 7.92 23.35
N PHE A 346 13.49 9.11 23.91
CA PHE A 346 12.19 9.70 24.24
C PHE A 346 11.79 10.62 23.11
N LEU A 347 10.65 10.37 22.49
CA LEU A 347 10.25 11.02 21.25
C LEU A 347 8.89 11.69 21.39
N ARG A 348 8.70 12.78 20.66
CA ARG A 348 7.39 13.35 20.33
C ARG A 348 7.17 13.19 18.83
N VAL A 349 6.04 12.60 18.45
CA VAL A 349 5.63 12.41 17.07
C VAL A 349 4.43 13.30 16.81
N ILE A 350 4.56 14.17 15.81
CA ILE A 350 3.48 15.03 15.33
C ILE A 350 3.14 14.64 13.91
N ASN A 351 1.92 14.16 13.71
CA ASN A 351 1.34 13.83 12.42
C ASN A 351 0.32 14.90 12.06
N THR A 352 0.59 15.66 11.00
CA THR A 352 -0.31 16.70 10.48
C THR A 352 -0.81 16.29 9.10
N GLU A 353 -2.12 16.08 8.98
CA GLU A 353 -2.78 15.82 7.71
C GLU A 353 -3.21 17.14 7.06
N TYR A 354 -2.80 17.34 5.82
CA TYR A 354 -3.22 18.45 4.97
C TYR A 354 -4.09 17.96 3.82
N GLU A 355 -5.03 18.82 3.38
CA GLU A 355 -5.90 18.60 2.22
C GLU A 355 -5.74 19.77 1.23
N ASN A 356 -5.79 19.48 -0.07
CA ASN A 356 -5.84 20.50 -1.12
C ASN A 356 -7.27 20.69 -1.67
N GLU A 357 -7.45 21.64 -2.59
CA GLU A 357 -8.76 21.95 -3.18
C GLU A 357 -9.42 20.77 -3.93
N ASN A 358 -8.59 19.89 -4.51
CA ASN A 358 -9.05 18.69 -5.22
C ASN A 358 -9.38 17.54 -4.27
N GLY A 359 -9.12 17.69 -2.97
CA GLY A 359 -9.35 16.69 -1.94
C GLY A 359 -8.26 15.62 -1.86
N LEU A 360 -7.08 15.84 -2.43
CA LEU A 360 -5.91 15.01 -2.14
C LEU A 360 -5.40 15.29 -0.73
N CYS A 361 -4.81 14.28 -0.11
CA CYS A 361 -4.26 14.38 1.22
C CYS A 361 -2.74 14.21 1.25
N TYR A 362 -2.08 14.91 2.17
CA TYR A 362 -0.66 14.79 2.47
C TYR A 362 -0.49 14.61 3.99
N LEU A 363 0.28 13.60 4.41
CA LEU A 363 0.63 13.42 5.81
C LEU A 363 2.07 13.89 6.04
N ASN A 364 2.23 14.99 6.78
CA ASN A 364 3.52 15.43 7.29
C ASN A 364 3.76 14.80 8.66
N THR A 365 4.94 14.21 8.86
CA THR A 365 5.32 13.62 10.14
C THR A 365 6.62 14.21 10.63
N GLN A 366 6.60 14.78 11.83
CA GLN A 366 7.79 15.29 12.50
C GLN A 366 8.06 14.44 13.75
N VAL A 367 9.31 14.04 13.95
CA VAL A 367 9.75 13.28 15.13
C VAL A 367 10.86 14.05 15.83
N ILE A 368 10.62 14.45 17.07
CA ILE A 368 11.60 15.19 17.86
C ILE A 368 12.10 14.32 19.01
N ASP A 369 13.43 14.25 19.15
CA ASP A 369 14.08 13.71 20.33
C ASP A 369 13.91 14.69 21.49
N LEU A 370 13.25 14.24 22.56
CA LEU A 370 12.96 15.06 23.72
C LEU A 370 14.13 15.21 24.70
N GLU A 371 15.22 14.46 24.52
CA GLU A 371 16.47 14.67 25.25
C GLU A 371 17.32 15.77 24.59
N THR A 372 17.38 15.79 23.25
CA THR A 372 18.27 16.68 22.49
C THR A 372 17.58 17.87 21.84
N GLY A 373 16.31 17.75 21.47
CA GLY A 373 15.54 18.72 20.68
C GLY A 373 15.73 18.57 19.17
N ASN A 374 16.52 17.60 18.73
CA ASN A 374 16.79 17.39 17.31
C ASN A 374 15.64 16.65 16.63
N GLU A 375 15.40 16.99 15.36
CA GLU A 375 14.50 16.21 14.50
C GLU A 375 15.19 14.91 14.07
N ILE A 376 14.45 13.82 14.12
CA ILE A 376 14.86 12.49 13.71
C ILE A 376 14.02 12.09 12.48
N PRO A 377 14.62 11.50 11.43
CA PRO A 377 13.85 10.95 10.32
C PRO A 377 12.85 9.90 10.80
N TYR A 378 11.59 9.99 10.36
CA TYR A 378 10.57 9.01 10.76
C TYR A 378 10.96 7.56 10.40
N MET A 379 11.71 7.37 9.30
CA MET A 379 12.28 6.06 8.92
C MET A 379 13.14 5.41 9.99
N SER A 380 13.78 6.19 10.87
CA SER A 380 14.57 5.65 11.98
C SER A 380 13.71 4.89 13.01
N LEU A 381 12.39 5.10 13.02
CA LEU A 381 11.44 4.30 13.81
C LEU A 381 11.09 2.96 13.17
N LEU A 382 11.47 2.79 11.90
CA LEU A 382 11.17 1.60 11.12
C LEU A 382 12.39 0.66 11.02
N SER A 383 13.60 1.07 11.41
CA SER A 383 14.78 0.20 11.37
C SER A 383 14.70 -0.88 12.45
N LYS A 384 15.10 -2.11 12.08
CA LYS A 384 15.43 -3.19 12.99
C LYS A 384 16.93 -3.42 12.93
#